data_AF-A0A495WAY6-F1
#
_entry.id   AF-A0A495WAY6-F1
#
_cell.length_a   1.000
_cell.length_b   1.000
_cell.length_c   1.000
_cell.angle_alpha   90.00
_cell.angle_beta   90.00
_cell.angle_gamma   90.00
#
_symmetry.space_group_name_H-M   'P 1'
#
loop_
_entity.id
_entity.type
_entity.pdbx_description
1 polymer ?
#
loop_
_entity_poly.entity_id
_entity_poly.type
_entity_poly.pdbx_seq_one_letter_code
_entity_poly.pdbx_strand_id
1 'polypeptide(L)'
;MRKILLLSLLFILPFCAYAQFGLISNAVSKSKQKKIAKQKTLLIQRYLQLDTIIGDTLSILRVPQDELNKVLDSKVATRIFRLQKDLDTENKKYHENKDVALNNISDDLFLLGIIDNGWDISYYQRERDAYDKYQKVRESEKKKKLVLEKARRDSLKKARMALGELQRKERLLRQDSINKIAAQKADSLALVENPYLYLSRAMEDVAPHRQFTVFYGIDLDFAMPRLSMFLQGDLMKLTPVDFKAVQSGVMEKYEPRISTEKEYLNVRYYIKKEGKHNNITRCEIVGTADLAVRLYIHFWPQKLKLGGYKRGEIAHYEYLGDRVSLYGISPNIYKIIITSGNVKIDYYKNFHIK
;
A
#
# COMPACT_ATOMS: atom_id res chain seq x y z
N MET A 1 -23.86 109.06 29.45
CA MET A 1 -23.13 107.84 29.87
C MET A 1 -23.13 106.69 28.86
N ARG A 2 -24.17 106.45 28.04
CA ARG A 2 -24.15 105.38 26.99
C ARG A 2 -23.10 105.55 25.88
N LYS A 3 -22.69 106.77 25.54
CA LYS A 3 -21.67 107.02 24.49
C LYS A 3 -20.24 106.68 24.92
N ILE A 4 -19.91 106.83 26.20
CA ILE A 4 -18.57 106.53 26.73
C ILE A 4 -18.36 105.00 26.82
N LEU A 5 -19.41 104.27 27.22
CA LEU A 5 -19.40 102.82 27.31
C LEU A 5 -19.33 102.13 25.94
N LEU A 6 -19.90 102.75 24.90
CA LEU A 6 -19.78 102.31 23.51
C LEU A 6 -18.37 102.55 22.95
N LEU A 7 -17.74 103.69 23.29
CA LEU A 7 -16.37 103.97 22.88
C LEU A 7 -15.35 103.04 23.55
N SER A 8 -15.53 102.68 24.83
CA SER A 8 -14.66 101.72 25.52
C SER A 8 -14.79 100.31 24.94
N LEU A 9 -16.00 99.88 24.54
CA LEU A 9 -16.20 98.58 23.89
C LEU A 9 -15.55 98.54 22.49
N LEU A 10 -15.59 99.63 21.74
CA LEU A 10 -14.95 99.77 20.43
C LEU A 10 -13.42 99.72 20.49
N PHE A 11 -12.80 100.08 21.62
CA PHE A 11 -11.35 99.98 21.82
C PHE A 11 -10.88 98.60 22.33
N ILE A 12 -11.73 97.84 23.03
CA ILE A 12 -11.37 96.53 23.61
C ILE A 12 -11.54 95.40 22.58
N LEU A 13 -12.55 95.49 21.70
CA LEU A 13 -12.85 94.47 20.68
C LEU A 13 -11.70 94.20 19.69
N PRO A 14 -10.95 95.21 19.18
CA PRO A 14 -9.79 94.97 18.31
C PRO A 14 -8.64 94.28 19.04
N PHE A 15 -8.42 94.57 20.33
CA PHE A 15 -7.38 93.93 21.14
C PHE A 15 -7.69 92.46 21.41
N CYS A 16 -8.95 92.12 21.68
CA CYS A 16 -9.38 90.72 21.82
C CYS A 16 -9.29 89.95 20.50
N ALA A 17 -9.64 90.57 19.37
CA ALA A 17 -9.50 89.97 18.04
C ALA A 17 -8.03 89.75 17.65
N TYR A 18 -7.14 90.70 17.96
CA TYR A 18 -5.70 90.59 17.71
C TYR A 18 -5.04 89.50 18.56
N ALA A 19 -5.43 89.37 19.84
CA ALA A 19 -4.95 88.30 20.73
C ALA A 19 -5.40 86.90 20.28
N GLN A 20 -6.64 86.76 19.79
CA GLN A 20 -7.16 85.50 19.25
C GLN A 20 -6.51 85.15 17.90
N PHE A 21 -6.27 86.12 17.02
CA PHE A 21 -5.53 85.90 15.76
C PHE A 21 -4.06 85.52 16.01
N GLY A 22 -3.39 86.12 17.00
CA GLY A 22 -2.01 85.78 17.37
C GLY A 22 -1.86 84.35 17.91
N LEU A 23 -2.84 83.86 18.68
CA LEU A 23 -2.87 82.49 19.20
C LEU A 23 -3.17 81.45 18.09
N ILE A 24 -4.10 81.76 17.18
CA ILE A 24 -4.44 80.89 16.04
C ILE A 24 -3.29 80.84 15.03
N SER A 25 -2.65 81.97 14.75
CA SER A 25 -1.45 82.08 13.90
C SER A 25 -0.29 81.22 14.44
N ASN A 26 0.01 81.31 15.73
CA ASN A 26 1.06 80.51 16.37
C ASN A 26 0.73 79.00 16.40
N ALA A 27 -0.55 78.64 16.55
CA ALA A 27 -0.98 77.24 16.52
C ALA A 27 -0.91 76.64 15.10
N VAL A 28 -1.27 77.41 14.07
CA VAL A 28 -1.17 77.01 12.65
C VAL A 28 0.29 76.93 12.20
N SER A 29 1.14 77.86 12.66
CA SER A 29 2.59 77.84 12.45
C SER A 29 3.25 76.60 13.06
N LYS A 30 2.96 76.29 14.34
CA LYS A 30 3.49 75.08 15.01
C LYS A 30 2.97 73.79 14.39
N SER A 31 1.71 73.76 13.93
CA SER A 31 1.11 72.62 13.21
C SER A 31 1.79 72.36 11.86
N LYS A 32 2.01 73.41 11.05
CA LYS A 32 2.73 73.31 9.78
C LYS A 32 4.19 72.92 9.97
N GLN A 33 4.90 73.53 10.92
CA GLN A 33 6.29 73.17 11.25
C GLN A 33 6.41 71.72 11.72
N LYS A 34 5.46 71.22 12.52
CA LYS A 34 5.43 69.82 12.97
C LYS A 34 5.14 68.85 11.81
N LYS A 35 4.32 69.25 10.84
CA LYS A 35 4.02 68.46 9.63
C LYS A 35 5.22 68.39 8.68
N ILE A 36 5.92 69.51 8.50
CA ILE A 36 7.15 69.62 7.71
C ILE A 36 8.29 68.83 8.37
N ALA A 37 8.46 68.95 9.69
CA ALA A 37 9.45 68.16 10.43
C ALA A 37 9.18 66.66 10.28
N LYS A 38 7.91 66.22 10.41
CA LYS A 38 7.52 64.81 10.25
C LYS A 38 7.75 64.30 8.82
N GLN A 39 7.53 65.13 7.80
CA GLN A 39 7.85 64.80 6.41
C GLN A 39 9.36 64.74 6.15
N LYS A 40 10.15 65.66 6.71
CA LYS A 40 11.62 65.62 6.67
C LYS A 40 12.16 64.33 7.31
N THR A 41 11.68 63.97 8.50
CA THR A 41 12.09 62.72 9.18
C THR A 41 11.72 61.47 8.37
N LEU A 42 10.54 61.46 7.73
CA LEU A 42 10.09 60.34 6.90
C LEU A 42 10.93 60.19 5.61
N LEU A 43 11.35 61.31 5.01
CA LEU A 43 12.20 61.32 3.82
C LEU A 43 13.61 60.83 4.17
N ILE A 44 14.18 61.31 5.28
CA ILE A 44 15.47 60.86 5.80
C ILE A 44 15.43 59.36 6.13
N GLN A 45 14.36 58.87 6.76
CA GLN A 45 14.20 57.43 7.04
C GLN A 45 14.09 56.57 5.77
N ARG A 46 13.39 57.05 4.73
CA ARG A 46 13.31 56.33 3.44
C ARG A 46 14.66 56.30 2.72
N TYR A 47 15.42 57.40 2.77
CA TYR A 47 16.76 57.45 2.20
C TYR A 47 17.75 56.55 2.95
N LEU A 48 17.72 56.53 4.28
CA LEU A 48 18.52 55.61 5.09
C LEU A 48 18.17 54.15 4.81
N GLN A 49 16.87 53.83 4.64
CA GLN A 49 16.43 52.49 4.24
C GLN A 49 16.94 52.08 2.86
N LEU A 50 16.94 52.99 1.88
CA LEU A 50 17.53 52.75 0.56
C LEU A 50 19.05 52.55 0.63
N ASP A 51 19.75 53.30 1.48
CA ASP A 51 21.19 53.15 1.72
C ASP A 51 21.52 51.76 2.31
N THR A 52 20.73 51.28 3.29
CA THR A 52 20.87 49.91 3.81
C THR A 52 20.56 48.85 2.77
N ILE A 53 19.51 49.03 1.94
CA ILE A 53 19.17 48.06 0.90
C ILE A 53 20.26 47.99 -0.18
N ILE A 54 20.83 49.13 -0.58
CA ILE A 54 21.93 49.18 -1.56
C ILE A 54 23.21 48.60 -0.97
N GLY A 55 23.55 48.93 0.29
CA GLY A 55 24.70 48.35 1.01
C GLY A 55 24.60 46.83 1.21
N ASP A 56 23.42 46.32 1.55
CA ASP A 56 23.16 44.89 1.70
C ASP A 56 23.18 44.17 0.33
N THR A 57 22.68 44.81 -0.73
CA THR A 57 22.71 44.21 -2.08
C THR A 57 24.14 44.18 -2.65
N LEU A 58 24.97 45.18 -2.32
CA LEU A 58 26.39 45.24 -2.71
C LEU A 58 27.26 44.23 -1.96
N SER A 59 26.97 43.96 -0.68
CA SER A 59 27.71 42.95 0.09
C SER A 59 27.39 41.52 -0.37
N ILE A 60 26.17 41.26 -0.85
CA ILE A 60 25.73 39.97 -1.40
C ILE A 60 26.34 39.67 -2.78
N LEU A 61 26.65 40.69 -3.60
CA LEU A 61 27.20 40.53 -4.96
C LEU A 61 28.74 40.50 -5.01
N ARG A 62 29.42 40.72 -3.88
CA ARG A 62 30.89 40.77 -3.82
C ARG A 62 31.47 39.37 -3.61
N VAL A 63 31.98 38.76 -4.67
CA VAL A 63 32.70 37.47 -4.60
C VAL A 63 34.12 37.73 -4.06
N PRO A 64 34.58 37.00 -3.03
CA PRO A 64 35.94 37.12 -2.50
C PRO A 64 37.01 36.77 -3.53
N GLN A 65 38.14 37.49 -3.54
CA GLN A 65 39.22 37.32 -4.52
C GLN A 65 39.79 35.88 -4.52
N ASP A 66 39.81 35.27 -3.34
CA ASP A 66 40.32 33.93 -3.06
C ASP A 66 39.45 32.83 -3.71
N GLU A 67 38.15 33.10 -3.90
CA GLU A 67 37.22 32.22 -4.63
C GLU A 67 37.29 32.46 -6.13
N LEU A 68 37.52 33.70 -6.56
CA LEU A 68 37.67 34.06 -7.96
C LEU A 68 38.92 33.41 -8.59
N ASN A 69 40.01 33.32 -7.83
CA ASN A 69 41.28 32.71 -8.25
C ASN A 69 41.20 31.17 -8.43
N LYS A 70 40.16 30.51 -7.90
CA LYS A 70 39.93 29.06 -8.05
C LYS A 70 39.18 28.71 -9.33
N VAL A 71 38.53 29.68 -9.97
CA VAL A 71 37.78 29.49 -11.22
C VAL A 71 38.73 29.70 -12.41
N LEU A 72 39.37 28.61 -12.83
CA LEU A 72 40.43 28.53 -13.84
C LEU A 72 40.02 28.83 -15.30
N ASP A 73 38.91 29.53 -15.54
CA ASP A 73 38.47 29.91 -16.88
C ASP A 73 38.62 31.42 -17.09
N SER A 74 39.73 31.82 -17.75
CA SER A 74 40.23 33.20 -17.76
C SER A 74 39.22 34.22 -18.30
N LYS A 75 38.27 33.79 -19.15
CA LYS A 75 37.22 34.67 -19.70
C LYS A 75 36.11 35.00 -18.71
N VAL A 76 35.73 34.06 -17.84
CA VAL A 76 34.61 34.25 -16.90
C VAL A 76 35.08 35.05 -15.68
N ALA A 77 36.26 34.71 -15.14
CA ALA A 77 36.88 35.46 -14.05
C ALA A 77 37.15 36.93 -14.43
N THR A 78 37.65 37.18 -15.66
CA THR A 78 37.88 38.53 -16.16
C THR A 78 36.57 39.33 -16.33
N ARG A 79 35.47 38.66 -16.68
CA ARG A 79 34.16 39.31 -16.84
C ARG A 79 33.53 39.67 -15.50
N ILE A 80 33.66 38.80 -14.49
CA ILE A 80 33.21 39.08 -13.12
C ILE A 80 34.03 40.22 -12.51
N PHE A 81 35.36 40.22 -12.71
CA PHE A 81 36.23 41.29 -12.22
C PHE A 81 35.91 42.65 -12.86
N ARG A 82 35.64 42.69 -14.17
CA ARG A 82 35.19 43.93 -14.84
C ARG A 82 33.86 44.41 -14.30
N LEU A 83 32.88 43.52 -14.14
CA LEU A 83 31.58 43.87 -13.59
C LEU A 83 31.68 44.40 -12.15
N GLN A 84 32.54 43.83 -11.32
CA GLN A 84 32.79 44.34 -9.97
C GLN A 84 33.44 45.73 -9.98
N LYS A 85 34.41 45.96 -10.88
CA LYS A 85 35.07 47.26 -11.04
C LYS A 85 34.11 48.32 -11.58
N ASP A 86 33.24 47.95 -12.51
CA ASP A 86 32.19 48.83 -13.05
C ASP A 86 31.18 49.17 -11.96
N LEU A 87 30.78 48.18 -11.14
CA LEU A 87 29.90 48.39 -9.97
C LEU A 87 30.55 49.29 -8.92
N ASP A 88 31.84 49.10 -8.61
CA ASP A 88 32.58 49.94 -7.66
C ASP A 88 32.76 51.37 -8.20
N THR A 89 32.92 51.53 -9.52
CA THR A 89 33.01 52.85 -10.18
C THR A 89 31.64 53.55 -10.19
N GLU A 90 30.58 52.81 -10.44
CA GLU A 90 29.20 53.32 -10.41
C GLU A 90 28.76 53.65 -8.98
N ASN A 91 29.18 52.86 -8.00
CA ASN A 91 28.96 53.14 -6.58
C ASN A 91 29.77 54.36 -6.10
N LYS A 92 31.01 54.52 -6.58
CA LYS A 92 31.81 55.73 -6.32
C LYS A 92 31.16 56.96 -6.95
N LYS A 93 30.67 56.87 -8.20
CA LYS A 93 29.87 57.93 -8.83
C LYS A 93 28.56 58.21 -8.09
N TYR A 94 27.90 57.18 -7.57
CA TYR A 94 26.70 57.33 -6.75
C TYR A 94 27.01 58.08 -5.46
N HIS A 95 28.11 57.76 -4.77
CA HIS A 95 28.52 58.47 -3.55
C HIS A 95 29.05 59.90 -3.81
N GLU A 96 29.83 60.12 -4.88
CA GLU A 96 30.26 61.48 -5.28
C GLU A 96 29.06 62.34 -5.73
N ASN A 97 28.10 61.76 -6.47
CA ASN A 97 26.85 62.44 -6.81
C ASN A 97 25.87 62.52 -5.64
N LYS A 98 26.02 61.73 -4.57
CA LYS A 98 25.21 61.78 -3.35
C LYS A 98 25.56 63.03 -2.53
N ASP A 99 26.83 63.40 -2.45
CA ASP A 99 27.25 64.64 -1.79
C ASP A 99 26.87 65.87 -2.63
N VAL A 100 26.95 65.79 -3.96
CA VAL A 100 26.44 66.84 -4.87
C VAL A 100 24.92 66.92 -4.84
N ALA A 101 24.20 65.79 -4.78
CA ALA A 101 22.74 65.76 -4.69
C ALA A 101 22.25 66.21 -3.31
N LEU A 102 22.98 65.95 -2.20
CA LEU A 102 22.65 66.46 -0.87
C LEU A 102 22.88 67.97 -0.79
N ASN A 103 23.95 68.49 -1.39
CA ASN A 103 24.18 69.93 -1.50
C ASN A 103 23.14 70.59 -2.41
N ASN A 104 22.81 69.99 -3.55
CA ASN A 104 21.76 70.48 -4.44
C ASN A 104 20.35 70.36 -3.82
N ILE A 105 20.07 69.34 -2.98
CA ILE A 105 18.81 69.25 -2.21
C ILE A 105 18.77 70.33 -1.12
N SER A 106 19.90 70.69 -0.53
CA SER A 106 20.01 71.82 0.40
C SER A 106 19.76 73.16 -0.29
N ASP A 107 20.30 73.35 -1.49
CA ASP A 107 20.10 74.54 -2.32
C ASP A 107 18.70 74.59 -2.97
N ASP A 108 18.14 73.45 -3.37
CA ASP A 108 16.76 73.30 -3.86
C ASP A 108 15.74 73.50 -2.73
N LEU A 109 16.08 73.16 -1.48
CA LEU A 109 15.28 73.50 -0.31
C LEU A 109 15.33 75.01 0.01
N PHE A 110 16.41 75.70 -0.37
CA PHE A 110 16.51 77.16 -0.32
C PHE A 110 15.68 77.80 -1.45
N LEU A 111 15.69 77.22 -2.67
CA LEU A 111 14.83 77.61 -3.80
C LEU A 111 13.34 77.31 -3.58
N LEU A 112 12.99 76.26 -2.83
CA LEU A 112 11.61 75.98 -2.40
C LEU A 112 11.06 77.02 -1.41
N GLY A 113 11.90 77.88 -0.84
CA GLY A 113 11.49 79.10 -0.16
C GLY A 113 11.08 80.23 -1.12
N ILE A 114 11.32 80.10 -2.42
CA ILE A 114 11.07 81.11 -3.46
C ILE A 114 9.94 80.70 -4.45
N ILE A 115 9.51 79.43 -4.49
CA ILE A 115 8.45 78.99 -5.41
C ILE A 115 7.06 79.15 -4.77
N ASP A 116 6.58 80.40 -4.78
CA ASP A 116 5.20 80.77 -4.48
C ASP A 116 4.31 80.74 -5.75
N ASN A 117 4.70 79.98 -6.79
CA ASN A 117 3.94 79.85 -8.04
C ASN A 117 3.69 78.37 -8.40
N GLY A 118 2.40 78.02 -8.46
CA GLY A 118 1.89 76.65 -8.40
C GLY A 118 2.17 75.77 -9.61
N TRP A 119 2.58 74.54 -9.32
CA TRP A 119 2.49 73.41 -10.24
C TRP A 119 1.05 72.90 -10.28
N ASP A 120 0.51 72.64 -11.48
CA ASP A 120 -0.88 72.20 -11.67
C ASP A 120 -1.14 70.85 -10.98
N ILE A 121 -2.01 70.90 -9.97
CA ILE A 121 -2.45 69.77 -9.13
C ILE A 121 -2.96 68.60 -9.99
N SER A 122 -3.42 68.86 -11.21
CA SER A 122 -3.90 67.85 -12.16
C SER A 122 -2.82 66.84 -12.60
N TYR A 123 -1.56 67.24 -12.66
CA TYR A 123 -0.45 66.36 -13.07
C TYR A 123 -0.14 65.28 -12.02
N TYR A 124 -0.04 65.67 -10.75
CA TYR A 124 0.22 64.74 -9.66
C TYR A 124 -0.93 63.77 -9.41
N GLN A 125 -2.17 64.18 -9.70
CA GLN A 125 -3.33 63.28 -9.64
C GLN A 125 -3.26 62.20 -10.74
N ARG A 126 -2.92 62.57 -11.98
CA ARG A 126 -2.77 61.60 -13.09
C ARG A 126 -1.65 60.58 -12.84
N GLU A 127 -0.51 61.01 -12.34
CA GLU A 127 0.62 60.13 -11.98
C GLU A 127 0.24 59.15 -10.86
N ARG A 128 -0.48 59.64 -9.83
CA ARG A 128 -0.97 58.81 -8.73
C ARG A 128 -1.97 57.75 -9.22
N ASP A 129 -2.91 58.14 -10.08
CA ASP A 129 -3.90 57.21 -10.63
C ASP A 129 -3.26 56.16 -11.55
N ALA A 130 -2.24 56.53 -12.33
CA ALA A 130 -1.46 55.61 -13.15
C ALA A 130 -0.67 54.60 -12.29
N TYR A 131 -0.05 55.07 -11.21
CA TYR A 131 0.66 54.23 -10.26
C TYR A 131 -0.28 53.25 -9.52
N ASP A 132 -1.45 53.71 -9.07
CA ASP A 132 -2.46 52.87 -8.43
C ASP A 132 -3.00 51.80 -9.40
N LYS A 133 -3.16 52.15 -10.69
CA LYS A 133 -3.55 51.19 -11.73
C LYS A 133 -2.45 50.13 -11.96
N TYR A 134 -1.18 50.55 -12.01
CA TYR A 134 -0.05 49.62 -12.14
C TYR A 134 0.07 48.67 -10.94
N GLN A 135 -0.09 49.18 -9.71
CA GLN A 135 -0.10 48.36 -8.50
C GLN A 135 -1.19 47.28 -8.54
N LYS A 136 -2.42 47.65 -8.92
CA LYS A 136 -3.55 46.71 -9.03
C LYS A 136 -3.27 45.60 -10.05
N VAL A 137 -2.69 45.93 -11.22
CA VAL A 137 -2.30 44.93 -12.22
C VAL A 137 -1.25 43.98 -11.67
N ARG A 138 -0.20 44.50 -11.02
CA ARG A 138 0.90 43.71 -10.45
C ARG A 138 0.43 42.76 -9.35
N GLU A 139 -0.48 43.21 -8.48
CA GLU A 139 -1.10 42.35 -7.47
C GLU A 139 -1.96 41.25 -8.10
N SER A 140 -2.71 41.57 -9.16
CA SER A 140 -3.52 40.58 -9.88
C SER A 140 -2.65 39.50 -10.54
N GLU A 141 -1.50 39.87 -11.10
CA GLU A 141 -0.54 38.92 -11.68
C GLU A 141 0.12 38.04 -10.62
N LYS A 142 0.50 38.61 -9.48
CA LYS A 142 1.01 37.83 -8.34
C LYS A 142 -0.01 36.79 -7.87
N LYS A 143 -1.29 37.19 -7.73
CA LYS A 143 -2.38 36.26 -7.39
C LYS A 143 -2.56 35.16 -8.43
N LYS A 144 -2.54 35.49 -9.73
CA LYS A 144 -2.63 34.49 -10.81
C LYS A 144 -1.47 33.49 -10.78
N LYS A 145 -0.23 33.95 -10.59
CA LYS A 145 0.95 33.07 -10.46
C LYS A 145 0.83 32.13 -9.27
N LEU A 146 0.36 32.62 -8.13
CA LEU A 146 0.19 31.81 -6.92
C LEU A 146 -0.89 30.73 -7.09
N VAL A 147 -2.00 31.05 -7.76
CA VAL A 147 -3.06 30.08 -8.08
C VAL A 147 -2.55 29.01 -9.04
N LEU A 148 -1.79 29.40 -10.07
CA LEU A 148 -1.21 28.46 -11.03
C LEU A 148 -0.21 27.50 -10.36
N GLU A 149 0.63 28.02 -9.48
CA GLU A 149 1.61 27.22 -8.75
C GLU A 149 0.95 26.23 -7.79
N LYS A 150 -0.11 26.67 -7.08
CA LYS A 150 -0.92 25.80 -6.22
C LYS A 150 -1.58 24.67 -7.03
N ALA A 151 -2.21 25.01 -8.17
CA ALA A 151 -2.82 24.02 -9.05
C ALA A 151 -1.80 22.99 -9.58
N ARG A 152 -0.57 23.43 -9.91
CA ARG A 152 0.52 22.54 -10.33
C ARG A 152 0.97 21.61 -9.21
N ARG A 153 1.09 22.10 -7.96
CA ARG A 153 1.45 21.26 -6.81
C ARG A 153 0.38 20.22 -6.52
N ASP A 154 -0.90 20.62 -6.59
CA ASP A 154 -2.02 19.71 -6.35
C ASP A 154 -2.13 18.63 -7.43
N SER A 155 -1.89 18.97 -8.71
CA SER A 155 -1.88 17.97 -9.78
C SER A 155 -0.73 16.96 -9.62
N LEU A 156 0.45 17.44 -9.23
CA LEU A 156 1.63 16.60 -9.00
C LEU A 156 1.41 15.67 -7.79
N LYS A 157 0.74 16.15 -6.74
CA LYS A 157 0.34 15.34 -5.59
C LYS A 157 -0.64 14.23 -5.99
N LYS A 158 -1.65 14.55 -6.80
CA LYS A 158 -2.61 13.55 -7.32
C LYS A 158 -1.91 12.49 -8.19
N ALA A 159 -1.01 12.91 -9.08
CA ALA A 159 -0.24 11.99 -9.92
C ALA A 159 0.64 11.03 -9.09
N ARG A 160 1.29 11.53 -8.02
CA ARG A 160 2.09 10.69 -7.11
C ARG A 160 1.24 9.65 -6.37
N MET A 161 0.06 10.04 -5.89
CA MET A 161 -0.85 9.10 -5.22
C MET A 161 -1.32 8.00 -6.18
N ALA A 162 -1.72 8.37 -7.41
CA ALA A 162 -2.13 7.41 -8.43
C ALA A 162 -1.02 6.43 -8.81
N LEU A 163 0.23 6.92 -8.94
CA LEU A 163 1.39 6.07 -9.20
C LEU A 163 1.64 5.07 -8.04
N GLY A 164 1.51 5.52 -6.80
CA GLY A 164 1.64 4.66 -5.62
C GLY A 164 0.57 3.55 -5.57
N GLU A 165 -0.67 3.88 -5.92
CA GLU A 165 -1.76 2.89 -6.02
C GLU A 165 -1.51 1.85 -7.12
N LEU A 166 -1.05 2.29 -8.29
CA LEU A 166 -0.68 1.39 -9.40
C LEU A 166 0.44 0.44 -9.00
N GLN A 167 1.51 0.95 -8.39
CA GLN A 167 2.61 0.12 -7.90
C GLN A 167 2.17 -0.88 -6.82
N ARG A 168 1.24 -0.49 -5.94
CA ARG A 168 0.67 -1.38 -4.92
C ARG A 168 -0.15 -2.50 -5.57
N LYS A 169 -1.01 -2.18 -6.55
CA LYS A 169 -1.78 -3.18 -7.31
C LYS A 169 -0.86 -4.14 -8.06
N GLU A 170 0.19 -3.63 -8.69
CA GLU A 170 1.16 -4.45 -9.41
C GLU A 170 1.91 -5.42 -8.48
N ARG A 171 2.32 -4.96 -7.29
CA ARG A 171 2.95 -5.84 -6.28
C ARG A 171 2.02 -6.95 -5.81
N LEU A 172 0.74 -6.65 -5.59
CA LEU A 172 -0.26 -7.65 -5.20
C LEU A 172 -0.43 -8.71 -6.29
N LEU A 173 -0.58 -8.30 -7.56
CA LEU A 173 -0.70 -9.22 -8.69
C LEU A 173 0.55 -10.11 -8.84
N ARG A 174 1.76 -9.54 -8.66
CA ARG A 174 3.01 -10.32 -8.68
C ARG A 174 3.04 -11.33 -7.53
N GLN A 175 2.68 -10.93 -6.31
CA GLN A 175 2.66 -11.82 -5.16
C GLN A 175 1.66 -12.97 -5.34
N ASP A 176 0.46 -12.69 -5.85
CA ASP A 176 -0.54 -13.72 -6.14
C ASP A 176 -0.05 -14.72 -7.18
N SER A 177 0.65 -14.25 -8.23
CA SER A 177 1.23 -15.12 -9.24
C SER A 177 2.32 -16.03 -8.66
N ILE A 178 3.19 -15.50 -7.78
CA ILE A 178 4.23 -16.27 -7.08
C ILE A 178 3.60 -17.31 -6.16
N ASN A 179 2.58 -16.93 -5.40
CA ASN A 179 1.87 -17.83 -4.49
C ASN A 179 1.19 -18.98 -5.25
N LYS A 180 0.57 -18.69 -6.41
CA LYS A 180 -0.03 -19.73 -7.27
C LYS A 180 1.02 -20.71 -7.80
N ILE A 181 2.17 -20.22 -8.26
CA ILE A 181 3.27 -21.07 -8.74
C ILE A 181 3.83 -21.92 -7.59
N ALA A 182 4.00 -21.34 -6.41
CA ALA A 182 4.48 -22.07 -5.24
C ALA A 182 3.50 -23.18 -4.81
N ALA A 183 2.19 -22.91 -4.81
CA ALA A 183 1.16 -23.91 -4.52
C ALA A 183 1.17 -25.06 -5.54
N GLN A 184 1.21 -24.74 -6.84
CA GLN A 184 1.29 -25.77 -7.89
C GLN A 184 2.55 -26.63 -7.76
N LYS A 185 3.70 -26.02 -7.43
CA LYS A 185 4.96 -26.74 -7.22
C LYS A 185 4.92 -27.61 -5.97
N ALA A 186 4.29 -27.16 -4.90
CA ALA A 186 4.08 -27.95 -3.69
C ALA A 186 3.15 -29.15 -3.94
N ASP A 187 2.04 -28.95 -4.65
CA ASP A 187 1.11 -30.03 -5.01
C ASP A 187 1.77 -31.08 -5.91
N SER A 188 2.58 -30.64 -6.88
CA SER A 188 3.32 -31.57 -7.74
C SER A 188 4.44 -32.31 -7.02
N LEU A 189 5.13 -31.69 -6.05
CA LEU A 189 6.06 -32.41 -5.17
C LEU A 189 5.35 -33.45 -4.30
N ALA A 190 4.21 -33.07 -3.71
CA ALA A 190 3.44 -33.96 -2.84
C ALA A 190 2.88 -35.18 -3.59
N LEU A 191 2.50 -35.02 -4.86
CA LEU A 191 2.13 -36.10 -5.79
C LEU A 191 3.30 -37.04 -6.10
N VAL A 192 4.52 -36.50 -6.23
CA VAL A 192 5.73 -37.32 -6.46
C VAL A 192 6.06 -38.14 -5.22
N GLU A 193 5.88 -37.58 -4.03
CA GLU A 193 6.12 -38.27 -2.75
C GLU A 193 5.02 -39.29 -2.40
N ASN A 194 3.75 -38.97 -2.67
CA ASN A 194 2.62 -39.86 -2.44
C ASN A 194 1.61 -39.80 -3.60
N PRO A 195 1.66 -40.76 -4.55
CA PRO A 195 0.78 -40.77 -5.71
C PRO A 195 -0.70 -40.98 -5.33
N TYR A 196 -0.98 -41.47 -4.12
CA TYR A 196 -2.34 -41.72 -3.63
C TYR A 196 -2.90 -40.59 -2.75
N LEU A 197 -2.21 -39.44 -2.65
CA LEU A 197 -2.62 -38.34 -1.76
C LEU A 197 -4.05 -37.85 -2.03
N TYR A 198 -4.42 -37.64 -3.30
CA TYR A 198 -5.77 -37.19 -3.64
C TYR A 198 -6.82 -38.26 -3.38
N LEU A 199 -6.51 -39.52 -3.66
CA LEU A 199 -7.41 -40.63 -3.36
C LEU A 199 -7.63 -40.73 -1.85
N SER A 200 -6.56 -40.63 -1.03
CA SER A 200 -6.66 -40.60 0.44
C SER A 200 -7.64 -39.56 0.92
N ARG A 201 -7.45 -38.30 0.49
CA ARG A 201 -8.32 -37.18 0.89
C ARG A 201 -9.77 -37.42 0.48
N ALA A 202 -9.98 -37.89 -0.75
CA ALA A 202 -11.33 -38.22 -1.23
C ALA A 202 -11.98 -39.36 -0.43
N MET A 203 -11.22 -40.34 0.06
CA MET A 203 -11.78 -41.44 0.86
C MET A 203 -12.07 -41.01 2.31
N GLU A 204 -11.29 -40.10 2.87
CA GLU A 204 -11.50 -39.55 4.22
C GLU A 204 -12.83 -38.83 4.37
N ASP A 205 -13.32 -38.20 3.30
CA ASP A 205 -14.61 -37.49 3.29
C ASP A 205 -15.83 -38.44 3.16
N VAL A 206 -15.60 -39.70 2.77
CA VAL A 206 -16.67 -40.63 2.40
C VAL A 206 -17.08 -41.53 3.56
N ALA A 207 -16.12 -42.02 4.34
CA ALA A 207 -16.38 -42.91 5.46
C ALA A 207 -16.24 -42.18 6.80
N PRO A 208 -17.06 -42.52 7.81
CA PRO A 208 -16.91 -41.96 9.15
C PRO A 208 -15.57 -42.35 9.81
N HIS A 209 -14.92 -43.41 9.32
CA HIS A 209 -13.59 -43.82 9.71
C HIS A 209 -12.58 -43.40 8.63
N ARG A 210 -11.49 -42.74 9.03
CA ARG A 210 -10.48 -42.20 8.10
C ARG A 210 -9.64 -43.29 7.41
N GLN A 211 -9.85 -44.55 7.76
CA GLN A 211 -9.12 -45.71 7.25
C GLN A 211 -9.74 -46.31 5.98
N PHE A 212 -10.80 -45.73 5.44
CA PHE A 212 -11.46 -46.26 4.25
C PHE A 212 -10.57 -46.23 3.00
N THR A 213 -10.71 -47.25 2.15
CA THR A 213 -10.07 -47.35 0.83
C THR A 213 -10.81 -48.31 -0.10
N VAL A 214 -10.54 -48.17 -1.39
CA VAL A 214 -10.81 -49.18 -2.43
C VAL A 214 -9.61 -50.12 -2.60
N PHE A 215 -9.85 -51.29 -3.20
CA PHE A 215 -8.86 -52.34 -3.35
C PHE A 215 -8.55 -52.66 -4.81
N TYR A 216 -9.54 -52.86 -5.68
CA TYR A 216 -9.30 -53.32 -7.05
C TYR A 216 -8.54 -52.28 -7.87
N GLY A 217 -7.41 -52.69 -8.44
CA GLY A 217 -6.52 -51.83 -9.24
C GLY A 217 -5.66 -50.87 -8.41
N ILE A 218 -5.70 -50.98 -7.08
CA ILE A 218 -4.91 -50.14 -6.17
C ILE A 218 -3.68 -50.89 -5.69
N ASP A 219 -2.58 -50.18 -5.49
CA ASP A 219 -1.35 -50.75 -4.96
C ASP A 219 -1.55 -51.28 -3.54
N LEU A 220 -1.03 -52.49 -3.31
CA LEU A 220 -1.08 -53.19 -2.03
C LEU A 220 -0.53 -52.32 -0.89
N ASP A 221 0.58 -51.63 -1.13
CA ASP A 221 1.27 -50.82 -0.12
C ASP A 221 0.43 -49.62 0.35
N PHE A 222 -0.58 -49.22 -0.43
CA PHE A 222 -1.54 -48.19 -0.03
C PHE A 222 -2.77 -48.79 0.67
N ALA A 223 -3.36 -49.85 0.11
CA ALA A 223 -4.64 -50.38 0.60
C ALA A 223 -4.50 -51.24 1.87
N MET A 224 -3.44 -52.05 1.97
CA MET A 224 -3.25 -52.99 3.08
C MET A 224 -3.08 -52.28 4.43
N PRO A 225 -2.23 -51.24 4.59
CA PRO A 225 -2.08 -50.55 5.87
C PRO A 225 -3.39 -49.93 6.36
N ARG A 226 -4.21 -49.41 5.44
CA ARG A 226 -5.51 -48.81 5.76
C ARG A 226 -6.49 -49.82 6.33
N LEU A 227 -6.66 -50.96 5.66
CA LEU A 227 -7.51 -52.02 6.19
C LEU A 227 -6.96 -52.54 7.52
N SER A 228 -5.65 -52.76 7.63
CA SER A 228 -5.00 -53.22 8.85
C SER A 228 -5.25 -52.27 10.03
N MET A 229 -5.09 -50.96 9.82
CA MET A 229 -5.38 -49.94 10.84
C MET A 229 -6.84 -49.96 11.28
N PHE A 230 -7.79 -50.17 10.35
CA PHE A 230 -9.20 -50.30 10.71
C PHE A 230 -9.47 -51.55 11.55
N LEU A 231 -8.93 -52.71 11.15
CA LEU A 231 -9.09 -53.97 11.86
C LEU A 231 -8.51 -53.92 13.29
N GLN A 232 -7.44 -53.17 13.48
CA GLN A 232 -6.81 -52.96 14.78
C GLN A 232 -7.48 -51.84 15.62
N GLY A 233 -8.34 -51.03 15.00
CA GLY A 233 -9.05 -49.93 15.64
C GLY A 233 -10.16 -50.39 16.59
N ASP A 234 -10.79 -49.42 17.26
CA ASP A 234 -11.75 -49.67 18.34
C ASP A 234 -13.02 -50.42 17.93
N LEU A 235 -13.39 -50.37 16.65
CA LEU A 235 -14.58 -51.05 16.12
C LEU A 235 -14.39 -52.58 16.00
N MET A 236 -13.18 -53.01 15.65
CA MET A 236 -12.89 -54.41 15.34
C MET A 236 -12.00 -55.06 16.42
N LYS A 237 -11.08 -54.31 17.03
CA LYS A 237 -10.19 -54.74 18.13
C LYS A 237 -9.44 -56.05 17.85
N LEU A 238 -9.00 -56.22 16.61
CA LEU A 238 -8.21 -57.36 16.19
C LEU A 238 -6.72 -57.07 16.29
N THR A 239 -5.91 -58.12 16.33
CA THR A 239 -4.45 -58.04 16.30
C THR A 239 -3.93 -58.93 15.16
N PRO A 240 -3.00 -58.46 14.32
CA PRO A 240 -2.35 -59.32 13.35
C PRO A 240 -1.51 -60.37 14.07
N VAL A 241 -1.66 -61.65 13.70
CA VAL A 241 -0.96 -62.79 14.34
C VAL A 241 -0.06 -63.55 13.36
N ASP A 242 -0.31 -63.45 12.05
CA ASP A 242 0.47 -64.13 11.03
C ASP A 242 0.46 -63.34 9.73
N PHE A 243 1.59 -63.34 9.02
CA PHE A 243 1.78 -62.72 7.71
C PHE A 243 2.52 -63.70 6.80
N LYS A 244 1.94 -64.02 5.65
CA LYS A 244 2.49 -64.97 4.69
C LYS A 244 2.48 -64.41 3.28
N ALA A 245 3.64 -64.41 2.63
CA ALA A 245 3.72 -64.29 1.19
C ALA A 245 3.25 -65.61 0.55
N VAL A 246 2.30 -65.53 -0.38
CA VAL A 246 1.77 -66.68 -1.13
C VAL A 246 2.01 -66.46 -2.61
N GLN A 247 2.00 -67.54 -3.41
CA GLN A 247 2.36 -67.49 -4.83
C GLN A 247 1.60 -66.43 -5.66
N SER A 248 0.37 -66.09 -5.24
CA SER A 248 -0.50 -65.13 -5.91
C SER A 248 -0.65 -63.79 -5.18
N GLY A 249 0.10 -63.53 -4.10
CA GLY A 249 0.04 -62.29 -3.33
C GLY A 249 0.37 -62.46 -1.85
N VAL A 250 -0.41 -61.87 -0.95
CA VAL A 250 -0.12 -61.89 0.49
C VAL A 250 -1.34 -62.26 1.31
N MET A 251 -1.12 -62.82 2.48
CA MET A 251 -2.15 -63.23 3.42
C MET A 251 -1.81 -62.76 4.83
N GLU A 252 -2.80 -62.21 5.52
CA GLU A 252 -2.73 -61.77 6.91
C GLU A 252 -3.81 -62.47 7.74
N LYS A 253 -3.43 -62.96 8.92
CA LYS A 253 -4.38 -63.50 9.90
C LYS A 253 -4.53 -62.50 11.05
N TYR A 254 -5.77 -62.28 11.45
CA TYR A 254 -6.15 -61.43 12.56
C TYR A 254 -6.98 -62.20 13.58
N GLU A 255 -6.74 -61.95 14.86
CA GLU A 255 -7.48 -62.54 15.99
C GLU A 255 -7.91 -61.46 16.98
N PRO A 256 -9.05 -61.59 17.69
CA PRO A 256 -9.46 -60.62 18.70
C PRO A 256 -8.47 -60.51 19.86
N ARG A 257 -8.27 -59.29 20.39
CA ARG A 257 -7.43 -59.05 21.57
C ARG A 257 -7.90 -59.80 22.83
N ILE A 258 -9.21 -59.99 22.95
CA ILE A 258 -9.85 -60.78 23.99
C ILE A 258 -10.62 -61.87 23.25
N SER A 259 -10.04 -63.06 23.21
CA SER A 259 -10.49 -64.16 22.36
C SER A 259 -11.32 -65.17 23.15
N THR A 260 -12.32 -65.77 22.50
CA THR A 260 -13.00 -66.99 22.96
C THR A 260 -12.41 -68.27 22.32
N GLU A 261 -11.20 -68.17 21.77
CA GLU A 261 -10.36 -69.21 21.13
C GLU A 261 -10.76 -69.65 19.71
N LYS A 262 -11.89 -69.20 19.14
CA LYS A 262 -12.38 -69.66 17.83
C LYS A 262 -12.54 -68.57 16.78
N GLU A 263 -12.30 -67.32 17.14
CA GLU A 263 -12.59 -66.15 16.31
C GLU A 263 -11.35 -65.74 15.51
N TYR A 264 -11.54 -65.56 14.20
CA TYR A 264 -10.45 -65.13 13.32
C TYR A 264 -10.96 -64.41 12.09
N LEU A 265 -10.06 -63.68 11.46
CA LEU A 265 -10.26 -63.06 10.16
C LEU A 265 -8.99 -63.19 9.33
N ASN A 266 -9.06 -63.91 8.21
CA ASN A 266 -7.97 -64.08 7.25
C ASN A 266 -8.22 -63.17 6.05
N VAL A 267 -7.29 -62.26 5.79
CA VAL A 267 -7.30 -61.38 4.62
C VAL A 267 -6.30 -61.91 3.61
N ARG A 268 -6.72 -62.13 2.36
CA ARG A 268 -5.85 -62.55 1.27
C ARG A 268 -5.96 -61.56 0.12
N TYR A 269 -4.83 -60.96 -0.23
CA TYR A 269 -4.71 -60.07 -1.37
C TYR A 269 -4.09 -60.83 -2.54
N TYR A 270 -4.75 -60.78 -3.69
CA TYR A 270 -4.23 -61.28 -4.95
C TYR A 270 -3.65 -60.10 -5.72
N ILE A 271 -2.35 -60.15 -6.02
CA ILE A 271 -1.64 -59.02 -6.62
C ILE A 271 -1.14 -59.38 -8.01
N LYS A 272 -1.10 -58.36 -8.88
CA LYS A 272 -0.45 -58.39 -10.17
C LYS A 272 0.59 -57.28 -10.21
N LYS A 273 1.82 -57.63 -10.56
CA LYS A 273 2.91 -56.67 -10.64
C LYS A 273 2.81 -55.88 -11.94
N GLU A 274 2.71 -54.56 -11.83
CA GLU A 274 2.68 -53.63 -12.96
C GLU A 274 3.75 -52.55 -12.72
N GLY A 275 4.91 -52.73 -13.37
CA GLY A 275 6.09 -51.89 -13.12
C GLY A 275 6.63 -52.04 -11.69
N LYS A 276 6.59 -50.95 -10.91
CA LYS A 276 7.02 -50.91 -9.51
C LYS A 276 5.88 -51.20 -8.51
N HIS A 277 4.63 -51.27 -8.98
CA HIS A 277 3.44 -51.35 -8.14
C HIS A 277 2.89 -52.78 -8.07
N ASN A 278 2.32 -53.14 -6.91
CA ASN A 278 1.69 -54.42 -6.66
C ASN A 278 0.17 -54.25 -6.63
N ASN A 279 -0.44 -54.12 -7.81
CA ASN A 279 -1.85 -53.82 -7.95
C ASN A 279 -2.72 -54.99 -7.50
N ILE A 280 -3.67 -54.74 -6.60
CA ILE A 280 -4.61 -55.75 -6.12
C ILE A 280 -5.63 -56.04 -7.23
N THR A 281 -5.73 -57.31 -7.63
CA THR A 281 -6.71 -57.80 -8.62
C THR A 281 -7.93 -58.43 -7.96
N ARG A 282 -7.78 -58.86 -6.71
CA ARG A 282 -8.84 -59.45 -5.90
C ARG A 282 -8.43 -59.41 -4.43
N CYS A 283 -9.37 -59.16 -3.54
CA CYS A 283 -9.18 -59.37 -2.12
C CYS A 283 -10.25 -60.34 -1.60
N GLU A 284 -9.83 -61.32 -0.81
CA GLU A 284 -10.71 -62.28 -0.15
C GLU A 284 -10.51 -62.20 1.35
N ILE A 285 -11.60 -62.02 2.08
CA ILE A 285 -11.58 -62.00 3.54
C ILE A 285 -12.45 -63.14 4.03
N VAL A 286 -11.89 -64.08 4.78
CA VAL A 286 -12.59 -65.25 5.31
C VAL A 286 -12.47 -65.24 6.82
N GLY A 287 -13.58 -65.34 7.54
CA GLY A 287 -13.54 -65.34 8.99
C GLY A 287 -14.80 -65.89 9.62
N THR A 288 -14.85 -65.82 10.94
CA THR A 288 -16.07 -66.10 11.70
C THR A 288 -17.20 -65.16 11.30
N ALA A 289 -18.43 -65.68 11.26
CA ALA A 289 -19.60 -64.98 10.77
C ALA A 289 -19.77 -63.57 11.38
N ASP A 290 -19.67 -63.44 12.71
CA ASP A 290 -19.79 -62.15 13.41
C ASP A 290 -18.76 -61.13 12.92
N LEU A 291 -17.46 -61.49 12.94
CA LEU A 291 -16.38 -60.59 12.51
C LEU A 291 -16.50 -60.19 11.04
N ALA A 292 -16.84 -61.13 10.16
CA ALA A 292 -17.00 -60.85 8.73
C ALA A 292 -18.19 -59.92 8.47
N VAL A 293 -19.34 -60.15 9.11
CA VAL A 293 -20.52 -59.29 8.98
C VAL A 293 -20.24 -57.90 9.56
N ARG A 294 -19.61 -57.83 10.74
CA ARG A 294 -19.22 -56.58 11.39
C ARG A 294 -18.28 -55.77 10.49
N LEU A 295 -17.26 -56.41 9.92
CA LEU A 295 -16.35 -55.76 8.98
C LEU A 295 -17.11 -55.22 7.76
N TYR A 296 -17.99 -56.04 7.17
CA TYR A 296 -18.78 -55.68 6.00
C TYR A 296 -19.67 -54.44 6.24
N ILE A 297 -20.28 -54.34 7.42
CA ILE A 297 -21.16 -53.23 7.78
C ILE A 297 -20.37 -51.96 8.12
N HIS A 298 -19.25 -52.09 8.85
CA HIS A 298 -18.57 -50.92 9.41
C HIS A 298 -17.47 -50.35 8.51
N PHE A 299 -16.81 -51.17 7.69
CA PHE A 299 -15.72 -50.67 6.86
C PHE A 299 -16.23 -49.93 5.62
N TRP A 300 -17.39 -50.29 5.06
CA TRP A 300 -17.89 -49.67 3.84
C TRP A 300 -19.11 -48.76 4.08
N PRO A 301 -19.06 -47.48 3.66
CA PRO A 301 -20.02 -46.47 4.10
C PRO A 301 -21.32 -46.40 3.26
N GLN A 302 -21.98 -47.52 2.96
CA GLN A 302 -23.16 -47.51 2.08
C GLN A 302 -24.42 -48.20 2.61
N LYS A 303 -25.57 -47.77 2.05
CA LYS A 303 -26.85 -48.46 2.20
C LYS A 303 -26.77 -49.83 1.52
N LEU A 304 -26.82 -50.87 2.36
CA LEU A 304 -26.69 -52.27 1.99
C LEU A 304 -27.74 -52.66 0.93
N LYS A 305 -27.29 -53.20 -0.21
CA LYS A 305 -28.18 -53.87 -1.16
C LYS A 305 -28.16 -55.36 -0.86
N LEU A 306 -29.32 -55.90 -0.46
CA LEU A 306 -29.49 -57.33 -0.27
C LEU A 306 -29.19 -58.06 -1.59
N GLY A 307 -28.43 -59.15 -1.49
CA GLY A 307 -27.95 -59.93 -2.62
C GLY A 307 -29.06 -60.70 -3.35
N GLY A 308 -28.67 -61.46 -4.37
CA GLY A 308 -29.62 -62.30 -5.14
C GLY A 308 -29.13 -62.76 -6.50
N TYR A 309 -27.95 -62.33 -6.96
CA TYR A 309 -27.45 -62.68 -8.30
C TYR A 309 -26.62 -63.97 -8.34
N LYS A 310 -26.07 -64.42 -7.21
CA LYS A 310 -25.21 -65.61 -7.12
C LYS A 310 -25.56 -66.48 -5.91
N ARG A 311 -25.46 -67.80 -6.06
CA ARG A 311 -25.73 -68.76 -4.99
C ARG A 311 -24.82 -68.50 -3.79
N GLY A 312 -25.41 -68.28 -2.61
CA GLY A 312 -24.69 -68.02 -1.36
C GLY A 312 -24.25 -66.56 -1.13
N GLU A 313 -24.51 -65.64 -2.08
CA GLU A 313 -24.28 -64.20 -1.90
C GLU A 313 -25.40 -63.61 -1.04
N ILE A 314 -25.05 -63.06 0.12
CA ILE A 314 -25.98 -62.48 1.10
C ILE A 314 -26.23 -61.00 0.77
N ALA A 315 -25.17 -60.26 0.48
CA ALA A 315 -25.21 -58.83 0.21
C ALA A 315 -24.08 -58.42 -0.72
N HIS A 316 -24.28 -57.33 -1.46
CA HIS A 316 -23.20 -56.71 -2.23
C HIS A 316 -23.36 -55.19 -2.28
N TYR A 317 -22.27 -54.48 -2.53
CA TYR A 317 -22.31 -53.10 -3.01
C TYR A 317 -21.20 -52.88 -4.04
N GLU A 318 -21.36 -51.81 -4.81
CA GLU A 318 -20.36 -51.36 -5.78
C GLU A 318 -19.96 -49.93 -5.45
N TYR A 319 -18.66 -49.69 -5.32
CA TYR A 319 -18.12 -48.36 -5.04
C TYR A 319 -16.78 -48.16 -5.72
N LEU A 320 -16.66 -47.08 -6.49
CA LEU A 320 -15.43 -46.65 -7.16
C LEU A 320 -14.67 -47.77 -7.91
N GLY A 321 -15.41 -48.70 -8.50
CA GLY A 321 -14.85 -49.83 -9.24
C GLY A 321 -14.59 -51.10 -8.43
N ASP A 322 -14.75 -51.07 -7.11
CA ASP A 322 -14.87 -52.27 -6.29
C ASP A 322 -16.29 -52.81 -6.34
N ARG A 323 -16.44 -54.10 -6.60
CA ARG A 323 -17.61 -54.88 -6.21
C ARG A 323 -17.26 -55.71 -5.00
N VAL A 324 -17.96 -55.47 -3.90
CA VAL A 324 -17.72 -56.18 -2.65
C VAL A 324 -18.95 -56.96 -2.26
N SER A 325 -18.78 -58.28 -2.19
CA SER A 325 -19.85 -59.23 -1.98
C SER A 325 -19.59 -60.04 -0.71
N LEU A 326 -20.60 -60.14 0.15
CA LEU A 326 -20.61 -61.00 1.34
C LEU A 326 -21.26 -62.34 1.01
N TYR A 327 -20.60 -63.45 1.33
CA TYR A 327 -21.06 -64.81 1.11
C TYR A 327 -21.12 -65.60 2.42
N GLY A 328 -22.16 -66.41 2.58
CA GLY A 328 -22.22 -67.44 3.61
C GLY A 328 -21.63 -68.74 3.09
N ILE A 329 -20.53 -69.22 3.69
CA ILE A 329 -19.94 -70.53 3.33
C ILE A 329 -20.58 -71.63 4.18
N SER A 330 -20.64 -71.40 5.48
CA SER A 330 -21.26 -72.28 6.47
C SER A 330 -21.92 -71.43 7.57
N PRO A 331 -22.69 -72.01 8.50
CA PRO A 331 -23.37 -71.24 9.55
C PRO A 331 -22.44 -70.32 10.34
N ASN A 332 -21.17 -70.69 10.51
CA ASN A 332 -20.21 -69.95 11.33
C ASN A 332 -19.08 -69.28 10.51
N ILE A 333 -18.99 -69.51 9.20
CA ILE A 333 -17.89 -69.02 8.36
C ILE A 333 -18.42 -68.24 7.17
N TYR A 334 -18.02 -66.98 7.09
CA TYR A 334 -18.45 -66.05 6.06
C TYR A 334 -17.23 -65.56 5.28
N LYS A 335 -17.48 -65.15 4.04
CA LYS A 335 -16.44 -64.68 3.12
C LYS A 335 -16.85 -63.39 2.43
N ILE A 336 -16.00 -62.37 2.50
CA ILE A 336 -16.11 -61.16 1.70
C ILE A 336 -15.19 -61.32 0.49
N ILE A 337 -15.69 -61.01 -0.69
CA ILE A 337 -14.91 -61.03 -1.94
C ILE A 337 -14.99 -59.66 -2.57
N ILE A 338 -13.82 -59.09 -2.86
CA ILE A 338 -13.65 -57.80 -3.53
C ILE A 338 -13.05 -58.06 -4.91
N THR A 339 -13.75 -57.64 -5.96
CA THR A 339 -13.34 -57.80 -7.36
C THR A 339 -13.67 -56.53 -8.16
N SER A 340 -13.28 -56.51 -9.43
CA SER A 340 -13.77 -55.51 -10.41
C SER A 340 -15.29 -55.40 -10.36
N GLY A 341 -15.79 -54.19 -10.13
CA GLY A 341 -17.19 -53.84 -10.30
C GLY A 341 -17.50 -53.44 -11.73
N ASN A 342 -18.75 -52.98 -11.95
CA ASN A 342 -19.21 -52.58 -13.28
C ASN A 342 -18.68 -51.21 -13.73
N VAL A 343 -18.35 -50.35 -12.77
CA VAL A 343 -17.83 -49.01 -13.04
C VAL A 343 -16.31 -49.09 -13.21
N LYS A 344 -15.82 -48.81 -14.42
CA LYS A 344 -14.38 -48.60 -14.64
C LYS A 344 -14.00 -47.19 -14.26
N ILE A 345 -13.10 -47.05 -13.29
CA ILE A 345 -12.52 -45.77 -12.91
C ILE A 345 -11.20 -45.57 -13.64
N ASP A 346 -11.09 -44.40 -14.27
CA ASP A 346 -9.81 -43.89 -14.76
C ASP A 346 -9.09 -43.20 -13.59
N TYR A 347 -8.26 -43.96 -12.88
CA TYR A 347 -7.53 -43.47 -11.71
C TYR A 347 -6.50 -42.38 -12.07
N TYR A 348 -5.98 -42.40 -13.30
CA TYR A 348 -5.08 -41.35 -13.77
C TYR A 348 -5.81 -40.04 -13.98
N LYS A 349 -6.96 -40.07 -14.65
CA LYS A 349 -7.76 -38.86 -14.89
C LYS A 349 -8.31 -38.25 -13.60
N ASN A 350 -8.75 -39.08 -12.65
CA ASN A 350 -9.43 -38.60 -11.45
C ASN A 350 -8.48 -38.30 -10.29
N PHE A 351 -7.38 -39.04 -10.18
CA PHE A 351 -6.49 -38.98 -9.00
C PHE A 351 -5.00 -38.89 -9.36
N HIS A 352 -4.64 -38.84 -10.65
CA HIS A 352 -3.26 -38.83 -11.14
C HIS A 352 -2.41 -40.05 -10.76
N ILE A 353 -3.07 -41.18 -10.46
CA ILE A 353 -2.43 -42.48 -10.21
C ILE A 353 -2.22 -43.18 -11.55
N LYS A 354 -0.98 -43.58 -11.85
CA LYS A 354 -0.59 -44.17 -13.14
C LYS A 354 -0.77 -45.68 -13.20
#